data_AF-A0AA46NUI4-F1
#
_entry.id   AF-A0AA46NUI4-F1
#
_cell.length_a   1.000
_cell.length_b   1.000
_cell.length_c   1.000
_cell.angle_alpha   90.00
_cell.angle_beta   90.00
_cell.angle_gamma   90.00
#
_symmetry.space_group_name_H-M   'P 1'
#
loop_
_entity.id
_entity.type
_entity.pdbx_description
1 polymer ?
#
loop_
_entity_poly.entity_id
_entity_poly.type
_entity_poly.pdbx_seq_one_letter_code
_entity_poly.pdbx_strand_id
1 'polypeptide(L)'
;MARRLPEWELLVPGEGPYVGTIRIEDEAGRPVPIAGGVAVGACAWRAECLHCDWLGSTAVRVGSGEALRPGRLTREKLEEEWVRHIYRVSAKAAVLDALEQLDRLAAEQQALTEVVDEGVRRLRAEGASWAQVGELVGMTRQSAWEHWADSSAARRHRR
;
A
#
# COMPACT_ATOMS: atom_id res chain seq x y z
N MET A 1 29.74 24.77 -12.27
CA MET A 1 29.00 23.76 -11.48
C MET A 1 27.51 24.01 -11.67
N ALA A 2 26.78 23.06 -12.26
CA ALA A 2 25.33 23.16 -12.40
C ALA A 2 24.69 23.30 -11.00
N ARG A 3 23.98 24.40 -10.76
CA ARG A 3 23.35 24.66 -9.46
C ARG A 3 22.13 23.75 -9.33
N ARG A 4 22.15 22.79 -8.39
CA ARG A 4 21.00 21.93 -8.06
C ARG A 4 19.83 22.76 -7.50
N LEU A 5 18.62 22.37 -7.88
CA LEU A 5 17.36 22.83 -7.28
C LEU A 5 17.25 22.32 -5.84
N PRO A 6 16.38 22.91 -4.99
CA PRO A 6 16.15 22.37 -3.67
C PRO A 6 15.61 20.94 -3.78
N GLU A 7 16.25 20.03 -3.07
CA GLU A 7 15.76 18.68 -2.81
C GLU A 7 15.11 18.69 -1.42
N TRP A 8 13.96 18.05 -1.32
CA TRP A 8 13.26 17.78 -0.06
C TRP A 8 13.35 16.30 0.23
N GLU A 9 13.56 15.95 1.49
CA GLU A 9 13.65 14.56 1.94
C GLU A 9 12.64 14.33 3.06
N LEU A 10 11.88 13.25 2.96
CA LEU A 10 10.89 12.83 3.94
C LEU A 10 11.15 11.36 4.27
N LEU A 11 11.49 11.09 5.53
CA LEU A 11 11.69 9.74 6.03
C LEU A 11 10.35 9.17 6.49
N VAL A 12 9.86 8.15 5.80
CA VAL A 12 8.69 7.37 6.24
C VAL A 12 9.18 6.14 6.98
N PRO A 13 8.84 5.97 8.29
CA PRO A 13 9.25 4.80 9.06
C PRO A 13 8.81 3.49 8.39
N GLY A 14 9.73 2.55 8.22
CA GLY A 14 9.46 1.24 7.61
C GLY A 14 9.54 1.22 6.08
N GLU A 15 9.68 2.36 5.41
CA GLU A 15 9.80 2.42 3.94
C GLU A 15 11.16 2.97 3.51
N GLY A 16 11.56 4.14 4.00
CA GLY A 16 12.81 4.79 3.62
C GLY A 16 12.64 6.28 3.25
N PRO A 17 13.71 6.92 2.73
CA PRO A 17 13.65 8.32 2.32
C PRO A 17 12.91 8.46 0.99
N TYR A 18 11.92 9.34 0.99
CA TYR A 18 11.34 9.89 -0.23
C TYR A 18 12.03 11.22 -0.54
N VAL A 19 12.39 11.42 -1.80
CA VAL A 19 12.99 12.64 -2.31
C VAL A 19 12.04 13.32 -3.29
N GLY A 20 11.81 14.61 -3.03
CA GLY A 20 11.06 15.50 -3.90
C GLY A 20 11.95 16.63 -4.38
N THR A 21 11.59 17.22 -5.51
CA THR A 21 12.23 18.45 -5.98
C THR A 21 11.23 19.36 -6.67
N ILE A 22 11.73 20.48 -7.17
CA ILE A 22 10.97 21.42 -7.96
C ILE A 22 11.31 21.19 -9.41
N ARG A 23 10.28 21.01 -10.23
CA ARG A 23 10.37 21.05 -11.68
C ARG A 23 10.11 22.47 -12.17
N ILE A 24 10.91 22.92 -13.13
CA ILE A 24 10.67 24.18 -13.86
C ILE A 24 9.99 23.84 -15.19
N GLU A 25 8.91 24.53 -15.50
CA GLU A 25 8.09 24.28 -16.70
C GLU A 25 8.05 25.50 -17.64
N ASP A 26 7.92 25.24 -18.94
CA ASP A 26 7.60 26.25 -19.96
C ASP A 26 6.07 26.47 -20.09
N GLU A 27 5.64 27.39 -20.94
CA GLU A 27 4.22 27.68 -21.15
C GLU A 27 3.39 26.48 -21.61
N ALA A 28 4.05 25.49 -22.22
CA ALA A 28 3.44 24.24 -22.66
C ALA A 28 3.50 23.13 -21.58
N GLY A 29 4.00 23.43 -20.37
CA GLY A 29 4.15 22.48 -19.27
C GLY A 29 5.33 21.51 -19.41
N ARG A 30 6.26 21.78 -20.33
CA ARG A 30 7.43 20.92 -20.59
C ARG A 30 8.58 21.29 -19.67
N PRO A 31 9.44 20.32 -19.30
CA PRO A 31 10.55 20.61 -18.39
C PRO A 31 11.56 21.54 -19.07
N VAL A 32 11.98 22.60 -18.36
CA VAL A 32 13.00 23.54 -18.85
C VAL A 32 14.35 23.20 -18.19
N PRO A 33 15.39 22.87 -18.97
CA PRO A 33 16.71 22.59 -18.42
C PRO A 33 17.36 23.87 -17.86
N ILE A 34 18.01 23.76 -16.71
CA ILE A 34 18.77 24.86 -16.12
C ILE A 34 20.18 24.84 -16.68
N ALA A 35 20.48 25.74 -17.62
CA ALA A 35 21.82 25.93 -18.17
C ALA A 35 22.44 27.20 -17.57
N GLY A 36 23.58 27.07 -16.87
CA GLY A 36 24.32 28.22 -16.36
C GLY A 36 23.59 29.09 -15.31
N GLY A 37 22.51 28.58 -14.70
CA GLY A 37 21.69 29.35 -13.75
C GLY A 37 20.65 30.25 -14.41
N VAL A 38 20.38 30.05 -15.70
CA VAL A 38 19.29 30.69 -16.46
C VAL A 38 18.38 29.61 -17.05
N ALA A 39 17.07 29.77 -16.92
CA ALA A 39 16.06 28.90 -17.53
C ALA A 39 15.25 29.77 -18.48
N VAL A 40 15.72 29.87 -19.72
CA VAL A 40 15.06 30.64 -20.77
C VAL A 40 13.74 29.95 -21.09
N GLY A 41 12.63 30.69 -21.01
CA GLY A 41 11.28 30.14 -21.23
C GLY A 41 10.63 29.50 -20.00
N ALA A 42 11.24 29.59 -18.82
CA ALA A 42 10.62 29.16 -17.57
C ALA A 42 9.41 30.04 -17.23
N CYS A 43 8.24 29.42 -17.07
CA CYS A 43 7.01 30.12 -16.71
C CYS A 43 6.41 29.65 -15.38
N ALA A 44 6.77 28.46 -14.87
CA ALA A 44 6.22 27.93 -13.63
C ALA A 44 7.18 27.01 -12.87
N TRP A 45 6.98 26.95 -11.55
CA TRP A 45 7.52 25.92 -10.65
C TRP A 45 6.42 24.93 -10.26
N ARG A 46 6.76 23.66 -10.22
CA ARG A 46 5.86 22.57 -9.79
C ARG A 46 6.61 21.59 -8.91
N ALA A 47 5.92 20.98 -7.94
CA ALA A 47 6.50 19.90 -7.16
C ALA A 47 6.64 18.64 -8.03
N GLU A 48 7.71 17.89 -7.82
CA GLU A 48 7.99 16.63 -8.52
C GLU A 48 8.47 15.59 -7.50
N CYS A 49 7.97 14.37 -7.62
CA CYS A 49 8.45 13.24 -6.84
C CYS A 49 9.54 12.52 -7.64
N LEU A 50 10.69 12.20 -7.02
CA LEU A 50 11.76 11.46 -7.71
C LEU A 50 11.58 9.93 -7.64
N HIS A 51 10.53 9.47 -6.96
CA HIS A 51 10.23 8.04 -6.79
C HIS A 51 9.12 7.53 -7.73
N CYS A 52 8.35 8.43 -8.33
CA CYS A 52 7.28 8.07 -9.27
C CYS A 52 6.96 9.26 -10.19
N ASP A 53 6.10 9.05 -11.19
CA ASP A 53 5.74 10.08 -12.19
C ASP A 53 4.81 11.19 -11.65
N TRP A 54 4.74 11.38 -10.33
CA TRP A 54 3.86 12.37 -9.73
C TRP A 54 4.39 13.78 -9.90
N LEU A 55 3.48 14.67 -10.30
CA LEU A 55 3.67 16.10 -10.38
C LEU A 55 2.59 16.81 -9.56
N GLY A 56 3.00 17.89 -8.89
CA GLY A 56 2.10 18.77 -8.15
C GLY A 56 1.01 19.35 -9.05
N SER A 57 -0.19 19.47 -8.51
CA SER A 57 -1.29 20.22 -9.11
C SER A 57 -1.03 21.73 -9.08
N THR A 58 -0.22 22.22 -8.14
CA THR A 58 0.13 23.63 -8.06
C THR A 58 1.28 23.96 -9.02
N ALA A 59 0.99 24.77 -10.03
CA ALA A 59 1.99 25.46 -10.84
C ALA A 59 2.11 26.93 -10.37
N VAL A 60 3.24 27.31 -9.78
CA VAL A 60 3.49 28.67 -9.32
C VAL A 60 4.24 29.45 -10.38
N ARG A 61 3.63 30.51 -10.91
CA ARG A 61 4.19 31.31 -12.03
C ARG A 61 5.50 31.98 -11.64
N VAL A 62 6.46 31.96 -12.56
CA VAL A 62 7.75 32.65 -12.43
C VAL A 62 7.60 34.08 -12.96
N GLY A 63 7.94 35.10 -12.15
CA GLY A 63 7.94 36.49 -12.61
C GLY A 63 9.02 36.74 -13.67
N SER A 64 8.76 37.63 -14.63
CA SER A 64 9.75 38.00 -15.64
C SER A 64 11.00 38.60 -14.97
N GLY A 65 12.13 37.87 -15.03
CA GLY A 65 13.39 38.32 -14.45
C GLY A 65 13.65 37.90 -12.99
N GLU A 66 12.76 37.12 -12.36
CA GLU A 66 13.04 36.54 -11.05
C GLU A 66 14.04 35.38 -11.15
N ALA A 67 14.96 35.33 -10.18
CA ALA A 67 15.94 34.26 -10.04
C ALA A 67 15.25 32.89 -10.13
N LEU A 68 15.94 31.88 -10.69
CA LEU A 68 15.49 30.48 -10.73
C LEU A 68 15.33 29.80 -9.36
N ARG A 69 15.13 30.58 -8.30
CA ARG A 69 14.92 30.14 -6.94
C ARG A 69 13.55 30.63 -6.48
N PRO A 70 12.61 29.72 -6.23
CA PRO A 70 11.35 30.10 -5.62
C PRO A 70 11.62 30.76 -4.27
N GLY A 71 10.85 31.80 -3.96
CA GLY A 71 10.82 32.38 -2.63
C GLY A 71 10.42 31.33 -1.58
N ARG A 72 10.71 31.62 -0.31
CA ARG A 72 10.44 30.69 0.81
C ARG A 72 9.00 30.16 0.82
N LEU A 73 8.01 31.05 0.67
CA LEU A 73 6.60 30.67 0.69
C LEU A 73 6.22 29.74 -0.47
N THR A 74 6.77 30.00 -1.67
CA THR A 74 6.58 29.12 -2.82
C THR A 74 7.18 27.74 -2.57
N ARG A 75 8.37 27.68 -1.99
CA ARG A 75 9.02 26.42 -1.62
C ARG A 75 8.18 25.64 -0.61
N GLU A 76 7.76 26.28 0.47
CA GLU A 76 6.94 25.65 1.52
C GLU A 76 5.63 25.10 0.95
N LYS A 77 4.97 25.84 0.05
CA LYS A 77 3.74 25.39 -0.59
C LYS A 77 3.93 24.15 -1.47
N LEU A 78 4.97 24.14 -2.30
CA LEU A 78 5.27 23.01 -3.19
C LEU A 78 5.73 21.78 -2.38
N GLU A 79 6.49 22.00 -1.30
CA GLU A 79 6.90 20.96 -0.36
C GLU A 79 5.70 20.33 0.34
N GLU A 80 4.76 21.13 0.85
CA GLU A 80 3.55 20.63 1.51
C GLU A 80 2.73 19.74 0.58
N GLU A 81 2.61 20.13 -0.69
CA GLU A 81 1.91 19.33 -1.69
C GLU A 81 2.61 17.99 -1.94
N TRP A 82 3.94 18.01 -2.07
CA TRP A 82 4.74 16.79 -2.22
C TRP A 82 4.64 15.89 -0.98
N VAL A 83 4.74 16.43 0.23
CA VAL A 83 4.56 15.69 1.50
C VAL A 83 3.19 14.99 1.54
N ARG A 84 2.13 15.70 1.13
CA ARG A 84 0.78 15.14 1.05
C ARG A 84 0.68 13.98 0.04
N HIS A 85 1.40 14.09 -1.07
CA HIS A 85 1.51 13.01 -2.04
C HIS A 85 2.21 11.78 -1.45
N ILE A 86 3.35 11.95 -0.76
CA ILE A 86 4.09 10.84 -0.14
C ILE A 86 3.20 10.10 0.87
N TYR A 87 2.51 10.80 1.76
CA TYR A 87 1.60 10.16 2.72
C TYR A 87 0.49 9.35 2.03
N ARG A 88 -0.01 9.80 0.88
CA ARG A 88 -1.02 9.05 0.12
C ARG A 88 -0.44 7.77 -0.48
N VAL A 89 0.77 7.83 -1.03
CA VAL A 89 1.44 6.66 -1.63
C VAL A 89 1.82 5.64 -0.55
N SER A 90 2.43 6.10 0.54
CA SER A 90 2.77 5.26 1.70
C SER A 90 1.53 4.58 2.29
N ALA A 91 0.44 5.34 2.54
CA ALA A 91 -0.80 4.75 3.03
C ALA A 91 -1.38 3.70 2.09
N LYS A 92 -1.28 3.92 0.77
CA LYS A 92 -1.71 2.93 -0.22
C LYS A 92 -0.85 1.67 -0.19
N ALA A 93 0.47 1.82 -0.08
CA ALA A 93 1.39 0.69 0.03
C ALA A 93 1.08 -0.15 1.28
N ALA A 94 0.93 0.49 2.45
CA ALA A 94 0.58 -0.18 3.69
C ALA A 94 -0.75 -0.95 3.61
N VAL A 95 -1.77 -0.42 2.92
CA VAL A 95 -3.04 -1.11 2.70
C VAL A 95 -2.85 -2.35 1.82
N LEU A 96 -2.07 -2.26 0.74
CA LEU A 96 -1.81 -3.40 -0.13
C LEU A 96 -1.06 -4.51 0.61
N ASP A 97 -0.05 -4.16 1.41
CA ASP A 97 0.69 -5.11 2.23
C ASP A 97 -0.22 -5.79 3.26
N ALA A 98 -1.15 -5.05 3.86
CA ALA A 98 -2.12 -5.61 4.80
C ALA A 98 -3.08 -6.59 4.12
N LEU A 99 -3.53 -6.29 2.89
CA LEU A 99 -4.37 -7.20 2.11
C LEU A 99 -3.64 -8.49 1.74
N GLU A 100 -2.36 -8.42 1.37
CA GLU A 100 -1.54 -9.60 1.09
C GLU A 100 -1.35 -10.45 2.35
N GLN A 101 -1.17 -9.84 3.51
CA GLN A 101 -1.08 -10.56 4.79
C GLN A 101 -2.40 -11.26 5.14
N LEU A 102 -3.54 -10.61 4.90
CA LEU A 102 -4.85 -11.22 5.12
C LEU A 102 -5.09 -12.42 4.20
N ASP A 103 -4.68 -12.33 2.93
CA ASP A 103 -4.79 -13.43 1.98
C ASP A 103 -3.95 -14.65 2.43
N ARG A 104 -2.72 -14.41 2.89
CA ARG A 104 -1.87 -15.46 3.48
C ARG A 104 -2.51 -16.12 4.71
N LEU A 105 -3.02 -15.31 5.63
CA LEU A 105 -3.70 -15.82 6.84
C LEU A 105 -4.96 -16.62 6.50
N ALA A 106 -5.73 -16.18 5.49
CA ALA A 106 -6.90 -16.91 5.03
C ALA A 106 -6.52 -18.27 4.42
N ALA A 107 -5.45 -18.32 3.63
CA ALA A 107 -4.93 -19.58 3.07
C ALA A 107 -4.45 -20.54 4.17
N GLU A 108 -3.74 -20.03 5.18
CA GLU A 108 -3.31 -20.82 6.35
C GLU A 108 -4.52 -21.34 7.16
N GLN A 109 -5.52 -20.50 7.39
CA GLN A 109 -6.76 -20.90 8.07
C GLN A 109 -7.48 -22.01 7.30
N GLN A 110 -7.57 -21.91 5.98
CA GLN A 110 -8.19 -22.91 5.13
C GLN A 110 -7.45 -24.25 5.22
N ALA A 111 -6.11 -24.24 5.14
CA ALA A 111 -5.30 -25.44 5.27
C ALA A 111 -5.47 -26.12 6.65
N LEU A 112 -5.53 -25.35 7.73
CA LEU A 112 -5.79 -25.88 9.07
C LEU A 112 -7.20 -26.47 9.19
N THR A 113 -8.19 -25.82 8.58
CA THR A 113 -9.59 -26.30 8.56
C THR A 113 -9.67 -27.66 7.87
N GLU A 114 -9.00 -27.84 6.73
CA GLU A 114 -8.96 -29.12 6.01
C GLU A 114 -8.32 -30.24 6.83
N VAL A 115 -7.26 -29.93 7.60
CA VAL A 115 -6.63 -30.89 8.51
C VAL A 115 -7.58 -31.30 9.63
N VAL A 116 -8.29 -30.35 10.24
CA VAL A 116 -9.29 -30.64 11.27
C VAL A 116 -10.42 -31.48 10.69
N ASP A 117 -10.91 -31.14 9.49
CA ASP A 117 -11.97 -31.88 8.80
C ASP A 117 -11.57 -33.33 8.50
N GLU A 118 -10.33 -33.57 8.06
CA GLU A 118 -9.82 -34.94 7.88
C GLU A 118 -9.70 -35.67 9.23
N GLY A 119 -9.20 -35.01 10.27
CA GLY A 119 -9.10 -35.57 11.62
C GLY A 119 -10.47 -36.00 12.17
N VAL A 120 -11.47 -35.12 12.08
CA VAL A 120 -12.85 -35.42 12.49
C VAL A 120 -13.42 -36.57 11.67
N ARG A 121 -13.19 -36.60 10.35
CA ARG A 121 -13.65 -37.71 9.49
C ARG A 121 -13.06 -39.05 9.92
N ARG A 122 -11.77 -39.10 10.26
CA ARG A 122 -11.10 -40.31 10.76
C ARG A 122 -11.66 -40.74 12.12
N LEU A 123 -11.77 -39.82 13.08
CA LEU A 123 -12.35 -40.10 14.40
C LEU A 123 -13.78 -40.64 14.29
N ARG A 124 -14.59 -40.07 13.39
CA ARG A 124 -15.96 -40.54 13.15
C ARG A 124 -16.01 -41.92 12.51
N ALA A 125 -15.04 -42.28 11.65
CA ALA A 125 -14.92 -43.62 11.10
C ALA A 125 -14.51 -44.66 12.15
N GLU A 126 -13.72 -44.24 13.14
CA GLU A 126 -13.31 -45.05 14.31
C GLU A 126 -14.41 -45.15 15.40
N GLY A 127 -15.54 -44.45 15.21
CA GLY A 127 -16.71 -44.54 16.08
C GLY A 127 -16.78 -43.48 17.18
N ALA A 128 -15.87 -42.51 17.23
CA ALA A 128 -15.89 -41.43 18.20
C ALA A 128 -17.22 -40.66 18.13
N SER A 129 -17.88 -40.44 19.26
CA SER A 129 -19.15 -39.70 19.32
C SER A 129 -18.97 -38.21 19.02
N TRP A 130 -20.06 -37.53 18.65
CA TRP A 130 -20.03 -36.06 18.46
C TRP A 130 -19.69 -35.28 19.74
N ALA A 131 -19.94 -35.87 20.91
CA ALA A 131 -19.54 -35.26 22.19
C ALA A 131 -18.02 -35.28 22.34
N GLN A 132 -17.37 -36.41 22.05
CA GLN A 132 -15.91 -36.55 22.06
C GLN A 132 -15.23 -35.67 21.00
N VAL A 133 -15.81 -35.60 19.80
CA VAL A 133 -15.30 -34.70 18.75
C VAL A 133 -15.37 -33.24 19.22
N GLY A 134 -16.52 -32.79 19.72
CA GLY A 134 -16.69 -31.43 20.24
C GLY A 134 -15.67 -31.11 21.34
N GLU A 135 -15.48 -32.01 22.30
CA GLU A 135 -14.48 -31.84 23.36
C GLU A 135 -13.05 -31.66 22.81
N LEU A 136 -12.64 -32.48 21.83
CA LEU A 136 -11.30 -32.42 21.24
C LEU A 136 -11.02 -31.13 20.46
N VAL A 137 -12.03 -30.58 19.79
CA VAL A 137 -11.90 -29.35 18.98
C VAL A 137 -12.36 -28.09 19.72
N GLY A 138 -12.67 -28.18 21.02
CA GLY A 138 -13.05 -27.05 21.85
C GLY A 138 -14.44 -26.47 21.55
N MET A 139 -15.38 -27.30 21.11
CA MET A 139 -16.74 -26.91 20.73
C MET A 139 -17.80 -27.71 21.50
N THR A 140 -19.04 -27.22 21.50
CA THR A 140 -20.15 -28.01 22.02
C THR A 140 -20.46 -29.19 21.09
N ARG A 141 -21.06 -30.26 21.64
CA ARG A 141 -21.58 -31.39 20.86
C ARG A 141 -22.51 -30.93 19.72
N GLN A 142 -23.38 -29.95 20.00
CA GLN A 142 -24.33 -29.44 19.01
C GLN A 142 -23.60 -28.72 17.88
N SER A 143 -22.66 -27.82 18.20
CA SER A 143 -21.84 -27.11 17.21
C SER A 143 -21.04 -28.08 16.33
N ALA A 144 -20.43 -29.11 16.93
CA ALA A 144 -19.71 -30.14 16.18
C ALA A 144 -20.64 -30.94 15.25
N TRP A 145 -21.85 -31.28 15.71
CA TRP A 145 -22.84 -31.94 14.86
C TRP A 145 -23.27 -31.04 13.71
N GLU A 146 -23.68 -29.80 13.97
CA GLU A 146 -24.11 -28.85 12.92
C GLU A 146 -23.01 -28.61 11.88
N HIS A 147 -21.74 -28.59 12.30
CA HIS A 147 -20.62 -28.32 11.42
C HIS A 147 -20.22 -29.53 10.54
N TRP A 148 -20.29 -30.76 11.06
CA TRP A 148 -19.75 -31.96 10.37
C TRP A 148 -20.77 -33.08 10.08
N ALA A 149 -22.02 -32.97 10.52
CA ALA A 149 -23.03 -34.03 10.34
C ALA A 149 -23.30 -34.33 8.86
N ASP A 150 -23.43 -33.31 8.02
CA ASP A 150 -23.75 -33.48 6.60
C ASP A 150 -22.55 -34.07 5.82
N SER A 151 -21.34 -33.62 6.14
CA SER A 151 -20.07 -34.11 5.56
C SER A 151 -19.80 -35.59 5.87
N SER A 152 -20.35 -36.10 6.97
CA SER A 152 -20.18 -37.49 7.42
C SER A 152 -21.34 -38.41 7.01
N ALA A 153 -22.53 -37.88 6.70
CA ALA A 153 -23.69 -38.63 6.21
C ALA A 153 -23.58 -39.02 4.73
N ALA A 154 -22.96 -38.17 3.89
CA ALA A 154 -22.88 -38.35 2.44
C ALA A 154 -22.17 -39.65 1.96
N ARG A 155 -21.43 -40.36 2.83
CA ARG A 155 -20.78 -41.65 2.49
C ARG A 155 -21.49 -42.89 3.02
N ARG A 156 -22.44 -42.78 3.95
CA ARG A 156 -23.21 -43.96 4.44
C ARG A 156 -24.18 -44.49 3.39
N HIS A 157 -24.53 -43.69 2.39
CA HIS A 157 -25.49 -44.06 1.34
C HIS A 157 -24.88 -44.67 0.06
N ARG A 158 -23.54 -44.83 0.00
CA ARG A 158 -22.80 -45.31 -1.18
C ARG A 158 -22.16 -46.69 -1.00
N ARG A 159 -22.59 -47.47 0.00
CA ARG A 159 -22.20 -48.86 0.21
C ARG A 159 -23.42 -49.76 0.24
#